data_AF-A0A4V0XQE1-F1
#
_entry.id   AF-A0A4V0XQE1-F1
#
_cell.length_a   1.000
_cell.length_b   1.000
_cell.length_c   1.000
_cell.angle_alpha   90.00
_cell.angle_beta   90.00
_cell.angle_gamma   90.00
#
_symmetry.space_group_name_H-M   'P 1'
#
loop_
_entity.id
_entity.type
_entity.pdbx_description
1 polymer ?
#
loop_
_entity_poly.entity_id
_entity_poly.type
_entity_poly.pdbx_seq_one_letter_code
_entity_poly.pdbx_strand_id
1 'polypeptide(L)' 'MIDCFGCGKKKEDYEVWWNKITICITYDSEFQNNEIIRNMSDKSMMCHACIKMIEKKVEEKSK' A
#
# COMPACT_ATOMS: atom_id res chain seq x y z
N MET A 1 -2.11 9.39 -15.70
CA MET A 1 -1.68 7.99 -15.52
C MET A 1 -1.69 7.72 -14.03
N ILE A 2 -2.28 6.63 -13.57
CA ILE A 2 -2.27 6.28 -12.15
C ILE A 2 -1.02 5.44 -11.93
N ASP A 3 -0.07 5.97 -11.16
CA ASP A 3 1.19 5.30 -10.88
C ASP A 3 1.22 4.84 -9.42
N CYS A 4 1.96 3.77 -9.15
CA CYS A 4 2.10 3.21 -7.81
C CYS A 4 2.82 4.22 -6.91
N PHE A 5 2.18 4.60 -5.81
CA PHE A 5 2.77 5.52 -4.83
C PHE A 5 4.08 4.99 -4.23
N GLY A 6 4.21 3.66 -4.09
CA GLY A 6 5.39 3.02 -3.49
C GLY A 6 6.57 2.81 -4.45
N CYS A 7 6.33 2.53 -5.73
CA CYS A 7 7.40 2.15 -6.68
C CYS A 7 7.36 2.86 -8.04
N GLY A 8 6.39 3.74 -8.28
CA GLY A 8 6.25 4.47 -9.54
C GLY A 8 5.80 3.63 -10.74
N LYS A 9 5.53 2.33 -10.56
CA LYS A 9 5.01 1.46 -11.63
C LYS A 9 3.70 2.04 -12.17
N LYS A 10 3.52 2.02 -13.50
CA LYS A 10 2.26 2.43 -14.14
C LYS A 10 1.16 1.40 -13.92
N LYS A 11 -0.06 1.85 -13.70
CA LYS A 11 -1.22 0.95 -13.58
C LYS A 11 -1.56 0.30 -14.93
N GLU A 12 -1.62 -1.02 -14.92
CA GLU A 12 -2.12 -1.88 -16.00
C GLU A 12 -3.43 -2.56 -15.57
N ASP A 13 -4.28 -2.94 -16.53
CA ASP A 13 -5.68 -3.31 -16.29
C ASP A 13 -5.88 -4.62 -15.52
N TYR A 14 -4.91 -5.54 -15.53
CA TYR A 14 -5.04 -6.87 -14.92
C TYR A 14 -4.45 -7.00 -13.51
N GLU A 15 -3.94 -5.91 -12.95
CA GLU A 15 -3.27 -5.95 -11.64
C GLU A 15 -4.19 -5.53 -10.50
N VAL A 16 -3.97 -6.08 -9.30
CA VAL A 16 -4.66 -5.64 -8.08
C VAL A 16 -3.99 -4.37 -7.55
N TRP A 17 -4.80 -3.36 -7.28
CA TRP A 17 -4.36 -2.06 -6.78
C TRP A 17 -5.19 -1.62 -5.58
N TRP A 18 -4.55 -0.90 -4.67
CA TRP A 18 -5.08 -0.53 -3.37
C TRP A 18 -5.10 0.99 -3.25
N ASN A 19 -6.26 1.57 -2.96
CA ASN A 19 -6.35 2.96 -2.51
C ASN A 19 -6.24 3.03 -0.98
N LYS A 20 -6.04 4.24 -0.44
CA LYS A 20 -5.89 4.46 1.00
C LYS A 20 -7.09 3.95 1.82
N ILE A 21 -8.31 4.17 1.33
CA ILE A 21 -9.53 3.77 2.04
C ILE A 21 -9.60 2.24 2.19
N THR A 22 -9.39 1.50 1.10
CA THR A 22 -9.37 0.04 1.13
C THR A 22 -8.29 -0.48 2.08
N ILE A 23 -7.10 0.14 2.09
CA ILE A 23 -6.03 -0.23 3.02
C ILE A 23 -6.48 -0.04 4.48
N CYS A 24 -7.07 1.11 4.81
CA CYS A 24 -7.54 1.41 6.16
C CYS A 24 -8.66 0.49 6.66
N ILE A 25 -9.44 -0.11 5.75
CA ILE A 25 -10.51 -1.07 6.10
C ILE A 25 -9.95 -2.50 6.22
N THR A 26 -8.92 -2.84 5.44
CA THR A 26 -8.38 -4.21 5.37
C THR A 26 -7.29 -4.50 6.40
N TYR A 27 -6.41 -3.53 6.69
CA TYR A 27 -5.21 -3.74 7.50
C TYR A 27 -5.32 -3.08 8.87
N ASP A 28 -4.56 -3.55 9.86
CA ASP A 28 -4.57 -3.02 11.22
C ASP A 28 -3.80 -1.69 11.39
N SER A 29 -3.80 -1.16 12.61
CA SER A 29 -3.12 0.09 12.94
C SER A 29 -1.59 0.04 12.80
N GLU A 30 -0.96 -1.13 12.96
CA GLU A 30 0.49 -1.25 12.84
C GLU A 30 0.91 -1.11 11.37
N PHE A 31 0.20 -1.82 10.48
CA PHE A 31 0.37 -1.67 9.04
C PHE A 31 0.05 -0.25 8.57
N GLN A 32 -1.08 0.31 9.03
CA GLN A 32 -1.49 1.68 8.66
C GLN A 32 -0.50 2.75 9.13
N ASN A 33 0.25 2.50 10.22
CA ASN A 33 1.26 3.41 10.73
C ASN A 33 2.57 3.40 9.93
N ASN A 34 2.72 2.51 8.94
CA ASN A 34 3.86 2.55 8.04
C ASN A 34 3.95 3.93 7.34
N GLU A 35 5.16 4.49 7.27
CA GLU A 35 5.41 5.83 6.71
C GLU A 35 4.86 5.99 5.30
N ILE A 36 5.00 4.97 4.45
CA ILE A 36 4.50 5.01 3.07
C ILE A 36 2.97 5.10 3.07
N ILE A 37 2.30 4.32 3.91
CA ILE A 37 0.83 4.29 4.01
C ILE A 37 0.29 5.61 4.56
N ARG A 38 0.92 6.15 5.61
CA ARG A 38 0.53 7.45 6.20
C ARG A 38 0.60 8.58 5.19
N ASN A 39 1.62 8.57 4.34
CA ASN A 39 1.87 9.59 3.32
C ASN A 39 1.00 9.42 2.06
N MET A 40 0.24 8.34 1.93
CA MET A 40 -0.75 8.24 0.85
C MET A 40 -1.84 9.31 1.01
N SER A 41 -2.27 9.88 -0.11
CA SER A 41 -3.51 10.66 -0.19
C SER A 41 -4.69 9.73 -0.52
N ASP A 42 -5.92 10.22 -0.39
CA ASP A 42 -7.12 9.46 -0.78
C ASP A 42 -7.18 9.15 -2.28
N LYS A 43 -6.41 9.89 -3.09
CA LYS A 43 -6.25 9.67 -4.53
C LYS A 43 -5.06 8.77 -4.87
N SER A 44 -4.20 8.48 -3.90
CA SER A 44 -3.03 7.63 -4.11
C SER A 44 -3.46 6.18 -4.32
N MET A 45 -2.78 5.52 -5.24
CA MET A 45 -2.97 4.11 -5.54
C MET A 45 -1.65 3.38 -5.37
N MET A 46 -1.68 2.14 -4.90
CA MET A 46 -0.49 1.34 -4.70
C MET A 46 -0.71 -0.07 -5.24
N CYS A 47 0.29 -0.62 -5.92
CA CYS A 47 0.21 -1.97 -6.47
C CYS A 47 0.27 -3.01 -5.35
N HIS A 48 -0.33 -4.18 -5.59
CA HIS A 48 -0.36 -5.25 -4.60
C HIS A 48 1.04 -5.72 -4.16
N ALA A 49 2.05 -5.67 -5.03
CA ALA A 49 3.42 -6.04 -4.68
C ALA A 49 4.00 -5.14 -3.55
N CYS A 50 3.77 -3.82 -3.63
CA CYS A 50 4.20 -2.89 -2.58
C CYS A 50 3.45 -3.12 -1.26
N ILE A 51 2.17 -3.47 -1.32
CA ILE A 51 1.39 -3.86 -0.12
C ILE A 51 2.03 -5.07 0.56
N LYS A 52 2.32 -6.14 -0.19
CA LYS A 52 2.96 -7.35 0.36
C LYS A 52 4.35 -7.08 0.94
N MET A 53 5.11 -6.18 0.33
CA MET A 53 6.39 -5.76 0.89
C MET A 53 6.24 -5.04 2.24
N ILE A 54 5.22 -4.21 2.40
CA ILE A 54 4.96 -3.52 3.67
C ILE A 54 4.49 -4.51 4.73
N GLU A 55 3.59 -5.43 4.37
CA GLU A 55 3.07 -6.49 5.25
C GLU A 55 4.23 -7.29 5.85
N LYS A 56 5.14 -7.78 5.00
CA LYS A 56 6.32 -8.51 5.45
C LYS A 56 7.22 -7.70 6.39
N LYS A 57 7.44 -6.42 6.10
CA LYS A 57 8.25 -5.53 6.95
C LYS A 57 7.63 -5.28 8.31
N VAL A 58 6.30 -5.29 8.40
CA VAL A 58 5.57 -5.14 9.66
C VAL A 58 5.67 -6.45 10.44
N GLU A 59 5.38 -7.59 9.82
CA GLU A 59 5.51 -8.92 10.44
C GLU A 59 6.92 -9.22 10.97
N GLU A 60 7.97 -8.75 10.28
CA GLU A 60 9.36 -8.89 10.73
C GLU A 60 9.69 -8.03 11.95
N LYS A 61 8.98 -6.92 12.18
CA LYS A 61 9.17 -6.06 13.37
C LYS A 61 8.43 -6.59 14.60
N SER A 62 7.35 -7.33 14.40
CA SER A 62 6.55 -7.91 15.48
C SER A 62 7.12 -9.24 16.01
N LYS A 63 8.25 -9.72 15.47
CA LYS A 63 9.01 -10.90 15.93
C LYS A 63 10.22 -10.50 16.75
#